data_AF-A0A147KDW7-F1
#
_entry.id   AF-A0A147KDW7-F1
#
_cell.length_a   1.000
_cell.length_b   1.000
_cell.length_c   1.000
_cell.angle_alpha   90.00
_cell.angle_beta   90.00
_cell.angle_gamma   90.00
#
_symmetry.space_group_name_H-M   'P 1'
#
loop_
_entity.id
_entity.type
_entity.pdbx_description
1 polymer ?
#
loop_
_entity_poly.entity_id
_entity_poly.type
_entity_poly.pdbx_seq_one_letter_code
_entity_poly.pdbx_strand_id
1 'polypeptide(L)'
;MERYGASRHAVRTAVAALTRDGLVVPVRRRGTVVRDRAGRRRVRRGRMVRRDERGYVMPAAAREGEPWQVHGRPRRAVVPIPARPAELLGLEEGTEVLRRRRVTSPAGEPPYQIADTWIHPTAVADAPQVAEPHTGPGGYLDRLEEAGHGPIAWTEYTRVRMPEPDEARHLGMPDSMPVMEIARVGSSARTGAPVEVTICVIPADRVELVADLRRAPSARWPRD
;
A
#
# COMPACT_ATOMS: atom_id res chain seq x y z
N MET A 1 15.37 15.41 34.09
CA MET A 1 15.47 14.85 35.45
C MET A 1 15.32 15.98 36.45
N GLU A 2 16.27 16.91 36.49
CA GLU A 2 16.28 18.10 37.37
C GLU A 2 14.96 18.90 37.35
N ARG A 3 14.46 19.26 36.16
CA ARG A 3 13.19 19.98 35.98
C ARG A 3 11.95 19.28 36.58
N TYR A 4 11.96 17.94 36.66
CA TYR A 4 10.79 17.15 37.08
C TYR A 4 11.03 16.39 38.39
N GLY A 5 12.18 16.59 39.06
CA GLY A 5 12.56 15.82 40.24
C GLY A 5 12.60 14.30 40.04
N ALA A 6 12.72 13.82 38.79
CA ALA A 6 12.52 12.41 38.44
C ALA A 6 13.84 11.68 38.23
N SER A 7 13.90 10.40 38.64
CA SER A 7 15.05 9.52 38.43
C SER A 7 15.29 9.21 36.95
N ARG A 8 16.53 8.86 36.59
CA ARG A 8 16.89 8.48 35.21
C ARG A 8 16.07 7.30 34.70
N HIS A 9 15.82 6.34 35.58
CA HIS A 9 15.01 5.17 35.27
C HIS A 9 13.55 5.56 34.97
N ALA A 10 12.96 6.44 35.78
CA ALA A 10 11.60 6.93 35.57
C ALA A 10 11.46 7.67 34.23
N VAL A 11 12.40 8.60 33.93
CA VAL A 11 12.41 9.33 32.65
C VAL A 11 12.55 8.37 31.46
N ARG A 12 13.46 7.39 31.54
CA ARG A 12 13.66 6.41 30.45
C ARG A 12 12.41 5.55 30.22
N THR A 13 11.73 5.17 31.30
CA THR A 13 10.49 4.39 31.22
C THR A 13 9.36 5.20 30.59
N ALA A 14 9.21 6.47 30.98
CA ALA A 14 8.23 7.37 30.37
C ALA A 14 8.51 7.59 28.88
N VAL A 15 9.77 7.85 28.49
CA VAL A 15 10.16 7.99 27.09
C VAL A 15 9.89 6.70 26.30
N ALA A 16 10.22 5.53 26.87
CA ALA A 16 9.93 4.25 26.24
C ALA A 16 8.41 4.01 26.04
N ALA A 17 7.58 4.43 26.99
CA ALA A 17 6.12 4.41 26.84
C ALA A 17 5.67 5.34 25.70
N LEU A 18 6.14 6.59 25.67
CA LEU A 18 5.84 7.52 24.58
C LEU A 18 6.32 7.02 23.21
N THR A 19 7.45 6.32 23.14
CA THR A 19 7.94 5.69 21.92
C THR A 19 7.03 4.55 21.48
N ARG A 20 6.58 3.71 22.42
CA ARG A 20 5.62 2.63 22.17
C ARG A 20 4.28 3.15 21.65
N ASP A 21 3.82 4.28 22.20
CA ASP A 21 2.60 4.97 21.77
C ASP A 21 2.77 5.76 20.47
N GLY A 22 3.99 5.74 19.89
CA GLY A 22 4.32 6.43 18.65
C GLY A 22 4.27 7.95 18.74
N LEU A 23 4.32 8.51 19.95
CA LEU A 23 4.29 9.96 20.21
C LEU A 23 5.66 10.61 20.00
N VAL A 24 6.72 9.84 20.22
CA VAL A 24 8.11 10.28 20.02
C VAL A 24 8.92 9.22 19.31
N VAL A 25 9.95 9.65 18.57
CA VAL A 25 10.88 8.75 17.86
C VAL A 25 12.32 9.08 18.23
N PRO A 26 13.17 8.08 18.51
CA PRO A 26 14.60 8.30 18.67
C PRO A 26 15.24 8.61 17.31
N VAL A 27 15.92 9.74 17.21
CA VAL A 27 16.66 10.16 16.02
C VAL A 27 18.15 10.15 16.33
N ARG A 28 18.91 9.39 15.53
CA ARG A 28 20.36 9.28 15.68
C ARG A 28 21.00 10.68 15.64
N ARG A 29 21.80 11.00 16.66
CA ARG A 29 22.46 12.31 16.87
C ARG A 29 21.54 13.52 17.10
N ARG A 30 20.21 13.32 17.24
CA ARG A 30 19.24 14.40 17.55
C ARG A 30 18.46 14.16 18.83
N GLY A 31 18.63 12.99 19.47
CA GLY A 31 17.90 12.62 20.68
C GLY A 31 16.49 12.12 20.35
N THR A 32 15.58 12.24 21.30
CA THR A 32 14.16 11.87 21.11
C THR A 32 13.38 13.09 20.64
N VAL A 33 12.70 13.00 19.51
CA VAL A 33 11.90 14.10 18.95
C VAL A 33 10.41 13.75 18.99
N VAL A 34 9.55 14.76 19.13
CA VAL A 34 8.10 14.61 18.98
C VAL A 34 7.80 14.23 17.54
N ARG A 35 6.95 13.22 17.36
CA ARG A 35 6.49 12.85 16.04
C ARG A 35 5.43 13.87 15.59
N ASP A 36 5.68 14.53 14.48
CA ASP A 36 4.65 15.32 13.82
C ASP A 36 3.56 14.39 13.31
N ARG A 37 2.41 14.42 13.97
CA ARG A 37 1.20 13.73 13.51
C ARG A 37 0.55 14.61 12.47
N ALA A 38 1.13 14.67 11.28
CA ALA A 38 0.39 15.12 10.11
C ALA A 38 -0.93 14.34 10.11
N GLY A 39 -2.06 15.05 10.12
CA GLY A 39 -3.37 14.42 10.27
C GLY A 39 -3.54 13.27 9.27
N ARG A 40 -4.25 12.21 9.68
CA ARG A 40 -4.51 11.05 8.81
C ARG A 40 -5.12 11.52 7.50
N ARG A 41 -4.53 11.07 6.40
CA ARG A 41 -5.10 11.29 5.07
C ARG A 41 -6.33 10.40 4.93
N ARG A 42 -7.49 11.04 4.77
CA ARG A 42 -8.75 10.36 4.48
C ARG A 42 -8.73 9.88 3.04
N VAL A 43 -8.58 8.58 2.85
CA VAL A 43 -8.68 7.93 1.55
C VAL A 43 -10.08 7.39 1.43
N ARG A 44 -10.87 7.97 0.50
CA ARG A 44 -12.19 7.44 0.19
C ARG A 44 -12.02 6.08 -0.48
N ARG A 45 -12.48 5.04 0.20
CA ARG A 45 -12.63 3.69 -0.36
C ARG A 45 -13.96 3.64 -1.10
N GLY A 46 -13.85 3.59 -2.42
CA GLY A 46 -14.97 3.35 -3.32
C GLY A 46 -14.76 2.05 -4.09
N ARG A 47 -15.84 1.51 -4.64
CA ARG A 47 -15.79 0.34 -5.56
C ARG A 47 -15.44 0.74 -7.00
N MET A 48 -15.25 2.02 -7.27
CA MET A 48 -15.01 2.56 -8.61
C MET A 48 -13.51 2.61 -8.89
N VAL A 49 -13.06 1.83 -9.86
CA VAL A 49 -11.76 2.01 -10.51
C VAL A 49 -11.97 2.94 -11.70
N ARG A 50 -11.18 4.02 -11.77
CA ARG A 50 -11.25 5.00 -12.87
C ARG A 50 -10.14 4.76 -13.87
N ARG A 51 -10.21 5.43 -15.00
CA ARG A 51 -9.14 5.50 -16.00
C ARG A 51 -8.93 6.95 -16.40
N ASP A 52 -7.68 7.37 -16.51
CA ASP A 52 -7.26 8.63 -17.11
C ASP A 52 -6.25 8.38 -18.24
N GLU A 53 -5.65 9.44 -18.80
CA GLU A 53 -4.66 9.36 -19.88
C GLU A 53 -3.41 8.53 -19.50
N ARG A 54 -3.17 8.29 -18.21
CA ARG A 54 -2.03 7.52 -17.68
C ARG A 54 -2.40 6.07 -17.38
N GLY A 55 -3.66 5.69 -17.49
CA GLY A 55 -4.17 4.32 -17.28
C GLY A 55 -5.13 4.22 -16.09
N TYR A 56 -5.22 3.03 -15.51
CA TYR A 56 -6.10 2.76 -14.37
C TYR A 56 -5.67 3.53 -13.11
N VAL A 57 -6.65 4.22 -12.52
CA VAL A 57 -6.53 4.95 -11.26
C VAL A 57 -7.31 4.20 -10.18
N MET A 58 -6.57 3.57 -9.29
CA MET A 58 -7.12 2.93 -8.10
C MET A 58 -7.52 3.98 -7.06
N PRO A 59 -8.54 3.72 -6.20
CA PRO A 59 -8.88 4.58 -5.08
C PRO A 59 -7.75 4.60 -4.05
N ALA A 60 -6.75 5.45 -4.26
CA ALA A 60 -5.56 5.60 -3.43
C ALA A 60 -5.32 7.06 -3.02
N ALA A 61 -5.83 8.02 -3.80
CA ALA A 61 -5.71 9.45 -3.51
C ALA A 61 -6.86 9.94 -2.62
N ALA A 62 -6.58 10.96 -1.80
CA ALA A 62 -7.60 11.61 -0.99
C ALA A 62 -8.51 12.52 -1.83
N ARG A 63 -7.98 13.01 -2.96
CA ARG A 63 -8.65 13.93 -3.89
C ARG A 63 -8.39 13.48 -5.33
N GLU A 64 -9.36 13.71 -6.20
CA GLU A 64 -9.22 13.47 -7.63
C GLU A 64 -8.16 14.41 -8.23
N GLY A 65 -7.32 13.89 -9.12
CA GLY A 65 -6.23 14.66 -9.76
C GLY A 65 -5.08 15.06 -8.84
N GLU A 66 -5.04 14.58 -7.59
CA GLU A 66 -3.93 14.87 -6.67
C GLU A 66 -2.59 14.38 -7.26
N PRO A 67 -1.57 15.23 -7.35
CA PRO A 67 -0.28 14.82 -7.90
C PRO A 67 0.47 13.91 -6.91
N TRP A 68 0.96 12.79 -7.43
CA TRP A 68 1.83 11.88 -6.69
C TRP A 68 3.25 11.92 -7.24
N GLN A 69 4.21 11.77 -6.34
CA GLN A 69 5.64 11.65 -6.64
C GLN A 69 6.17 10.27 -6.26
N VAL A 70 7.22 9.85 -6.95
CA VAL A 70 7.99 8.64 -6.62
C VAL A 70 9.22 9.06 -5.81
N HIS A 71 9.48 8.33 -4.73
CA HIS A 71 10.69 8.47 -3.93
C HIS A 71 11.73 7.46 -4.40
N GLY A 72 12.91 7.97 -4.78
CA GLY A 72 13.98 7.14 -5.35
C GLY A 72 13.64 6.57 -6.72
N ARG A 73 14.34 5.51 -7.13
CA ARG A 73 14.13 4.85 -8.43
C ARG A 73 13.16 3.67 -8.28
N PRO A 74 12.11 3.58 -9.14
CA PRO A 74 11.30 2.37 -9.26
C PRO A 74 12.19 1.13 -9.47
N ARG A 75 11.88 0.04 -8.77
CA ARG A 75 12.63 -1.21 -8.88
C ARG A 75 11.79 -2.25 -9.61
N ARG A 76 12.44 -3.03 -10.47
CA ARG A 76 11.88 -4.22 -11.09
C ARG A 76 12.88 -5.36 -10.99
N ALA A 77 12.41 -6.55 -10.65
CA ALA A 77 13.23 -7.74 -10.61
C ALA A 77 12.32 -8.98 -10.62
N VAL A 78 12.82 -10.07 -11.19
CA VAL A 78 12.27 -11.40 -10.90
C VAL A 78 12.90 -11.84 -9.59
N VAL A 79 12.07 -12.15 -8.60
CA VAL A 79 12.50 -12.52 -7.25
C VAL A 79 11.54 -13.56 -6.66
N PRO A 80 11.95 -14.32 -5.63
CA PRO A 80 11.07 -15.22 -4.89
C PRO A 80 9.85 -14.46 -4.32
N ILE A 81 8.65 -14.96 -4.63
CA ILE A 81 7.40 -14.39 -4.15
C ILE A 81 7.13 -14.75 -2.68
N PRO A 82 6.81 -13.79 -1.80
CA PRO A 82 6.43 -14.08 -0.41
C PRO A 82 5.07 -14.79 -0.31
N ALA A 83 4.82 -15.48 0.82
CA ALA A 83 3.58 -16.22 1.08
C ALA A 83 2.29 -15.50 0.66
N ARG A 84 2.10 -14.25 1.08
CA ARG A 84 0.82 -13.54 0.87
C ARG A 84 0.49 -13.27 -0.61
N PRO A 85 1.35 -12.59 -1.40
CA PRO A 85 1.09 -12.42 -2.82
C PRO A 85 1.09 -13.75 -3.59
N ALA A 86 1.82 -14.78 -3.13
CA ALA A 86 1.79 -16.12 -3.72
C ALA A 86 0.39 -16.76 -3.60
N GLU A 87 -0.16 -16.79 -2.39
CA GLU A 87 -1.52 -17.27 -2.09
C GLU A 87 -2.56 -16.57 -2.97
N LEU A 88 -2.48 -15.23 -3.05
CA LEU A 88 -3.43 -14.43 -3.83
C LEU A 88 -3.30 -14.62 -5.35
N LEU A 89 -2.13 -15.02 -5.84
CA LEU A 89 -1.89 -15.34 -7.26
C LEU A 89 -2.10 -16.81 -7.59
N GLY A 90 -2.33 -17.69 -6.59
CA GLY A 90 -2.40 -19.13 -6.80
C GLY A 90 -1.04 -19.76 -7.15
N LEU A 91 0.04 -19.22 -6.60
CA LEU A 91 1.41 -19.69 -6.79
C LEU A 91 1.98 -20.28 -5.50
N GLU A 92 3.00 -21.13 -5.64
CA GLU A 92 3.80 -21.59 -4.50
C GLU A 92 4.68 -20.45 -3.96
N GLU A 93 4.79 -20.33 -2.64
CA GLU A 93 5.73 -19.40 -2.01
C GLU A 93 7.16 -19.69 -2.48
N GLY A 94 7.93 -18.64 -2.77
CA GLY A 94 9.30 -18.76 -3.26
C GLY A 94 9.42 -18.87 -4.78
N THR A 95 8.32 -19.02 -5.52
CA THR A 95 8.33 -18.97 -6.99
C THR A 95 8.97 -17.66 -7.49
N GLU A 96 9.81 -17.74 -8.51
CA GLU A 96 10.40 -16.57 -9.17
C GLU A 96 9.35 -15.80 -9.97
N VAL A 97 8.98 -14.60 -9.49
CA VAL A 97 7.91 -13.78 -10.06
C VAL A 97 8.39 -12.36 -10.31
N LEU A 98 7.97 -11.76 -11.43
CA LEU A 98 8.26 -10.37 -11.73
C LEU A 98 7.58 -9.46 -10.69
N ARG A 99 8.41 -8.77 -9.90
CA ARG A 99 8.01 -7.73 -8.96
C ARG A 99 8.35 -6.35 -9.49
N ARG A 100 7.41 -5.41 -9.38
CA ARG A 100 7.59 -3.97 -9.61
C ARG A 100 7.30 -3.22 -8.32
N ARG A 101 8.33 -2.60 -7.74
CA ARG A 101 8.24 -1.83 -6.49
C ARG A 101 8.34 -0.34 -6.73
N ARG A 102 7.43 0.43 -6.13
CA ARG A 102 7.51 1.90 -6.03
C ARG A 102 7.27 2.35 -4.60
N VAL A 103 7.95 3.42 -4.20
CA VAL A 103 7.65 4.15 -2.97
C VAL A 103 7.11 5.50 -3.39
N THR A 104 5.92 5.87 -2.94
CA THR A 104 5.22 7.05 -3.46
C THR A 104 4.55 7.86 -2.37
N SER A 105 4.30 9.14 -2.64
CA SER A 105 3.52 10.03 -1.79
C SER A 105 2.79 11.07 -2.63
N PRO A 106 1.81 11.79 -2.06
CA PRO A 106 1.43 13.09 -2.58
C PRO A 106 2.66 13.99 -2.76
N ALA A 107 2.61 14.90 -3.73
CA ALA A 107 3.70 15.82 -4.02
C ALA A 107 4.05 16.66 -2.78
N GLY A 108 5.34 16.76 -2.46
CA GLY A 108 5.84 17.52 -1.30
C GLY A 108 5.72 16.81 0.06
N GLU A 109 5.17 15.59 0.11
CA GLU A 109 5.08 14.80 1.34
C GLU A 109 6.23 13.77 1.48
N PRO A 110 6.58 13.36 2.72
CA PRO A 110 7.48 12.23 2.93
C PRO A 110 6.88 10.92 2.34
N PRO A 111 7.69 9.86 2.14
CA PRO A 111 7.23 8.58 1.64
C PRO A 111 5.95 8.11 2.31
N TYR A 112 4.84 7.96 1.58
CA TYR A 112 3.53 7.66 2.16
C TYR A 112 3.20 6.17 2.08
N GLN A 113 3.49 5.54 0.95
CA GLN A 113 3.20 4.12 0.72
C GLN A 113 4.31 3.43 -0.06
N ILE A 114 4.39 2.11 0.13
CA ILE A 114 5.10 1.19 -0.77
C ILE A 114 4.03 0.44 -1.58
N ALA A 115 4.26 0.28 -2.87
CA ALA A 115 3.44 -0.56 -3.74
C ALA A 115 4.33 -1.61 -4.42
N ASP A 116 4.08 -2.87 -4.11
CA ASP A 116 4.67 -4.03 -4.77
C ASP A 116 3.63 -4.69 -5.66
N THR A 117 3.82 -4.58 -6.97
CA THR A 117 3.02 -5.29 -7.97
C THR A 117 3.76 -6.55 -8.41
N TRP A 118 3.12 -7.70 -8.22
CA TRP A 118 3.56 -9.02 -8.66
C TRP A 118 2.73 -9.42 -9.88
N ILE A 119 3.39 -9.75 -10.99
CA ILE A 119 2.71 -10.11 -12.24
C ILE A 119 2.85 -11.61 -12.47
N HIS A 120 1.74 -12.30 -12.64
CA HIS A 120 1.72 -13.75 -12.78
C HIS A 120 2.57 -14.20 -13.99
N PRO A 121 3.37 -15.28 -13.90
CA PRO A 121 4.26 -15.70 -14.98
C PRO A 121 3.56 -15.88 -16.34
N THR A 122 2.34 -16.43 -16.36
CA THR A 122 1.55 -16.56 -17.60
C THR A 122 1.18 -15.20 -18.18
N ALA A 123 0.84 -14.21 -17.34
CA ALA A 123 0.53 -12.87 -17.77
C ALA A 123 1.77 -12.13 -18.32
N VAL A 124 2.96 -12.41 -17.78
CA VAL A 124 4.24 -11.93 -18.34
C VAL A 124 4.52 -12.61 -19.69
N ALA A 125 4.23 -13.90 -19.84
CA ALA A 125 4.41 -14.60 -21.12
C ALA A 125 3.46 -14.07 -22.21
N ASP A 126 2.21 -13.79 -21.83
CA ASP A 126 1.20 -13.23 -22.74
C ASP A 126 1.48 -11.76 -23.10
N ALA A 127 2.07 -10.98 -22.18
CA ALA A 127 2.40 -9.57 -22.37
C ALA A 127 3.84 -9.23 -21.92
N PRO A 128 4.90 -9.66 -22.65
CA PRO A 128 6.29 -9.48 -22.21
C PRO A 128 6.69 -8.01 -21.91
N GLN A 129 6.02 -7.05 -22.56
CA GLN A 129 6.23 -5.62 -22.38
C GLN A 129 6.01 -5.16 -20.93
N VAL A 130 5.27 -5.91 -20.10
CA VAL A 130 5.08 -5.58 -18.68
C VAL A 130 6.37 -5.66 -17.86
N ALA A 131 7.38 -6.39 -18.35
CA ALA A 131 8.71 -6.50 -17.75
C ALA A 131 9.62 -5.29 -18.04
N GLU A 132 9.22 -4.43 -18.99
CA GLU A 132 10.02 -3.28 -19.39
C GLU A 132 10.00 -2.15 -18.34
N PRO A 133 11.08 -1.35 -18.25
CA PRO A 133 11.10 -0.17 -17.38
C PRO A 133 9.99 0.82 -17.72
N HIS A 134 9.72 1.00 -19.02
CA HIS A 134 8.62 1.81 -19.52
C HIS A 134 7.69 0.93 -20.36
N THR A 135 6.49 0.72 -19.86
CA THR A 135 5.50 -0.17 -20.48
C THR A 135 4.66 0.52 -21.55
N GLY A 136 4.96 1.78 -21.89
CA GLY A 136 4.16 2.62 -22.77
C GLY A 136 2.99 3.34 -22.08
N PRO A 137 2.21 4.14 -22.83
CA PRO A 137 1.00 4.80 -22.35
C PRO A 137 0.02 3.81 -21.70
N GLY A 138 -0.69 4.26 -20.66
CA GLY A 138 -1.63 3.40 -19.91
C GLY A 138 -1.01 2.43 -18.91
N GLY A 139 0.31 2.22 -18.97
CA GLY A 139 1.02 1.38 -18.01
C GLY A 139 0.91 -0.12 -18.30
N TYR A 140 1.20 -0.94 -17.29
CA TYR A 140 1.28 -2.40 -17.46
C TYR A 140 -0.10 -3.07 -17.55
N LEU A 141 -1.12 -2.51 -16.89
CA LEU A 141 -2.48 -3.06 -16.93
C LEU A 141 -3.02 -3.02 -18.35
N ASP A 142 -2.76 -1.93 -19.10
CA ASP A 142 -3.15 -1.85 -20.51
C ASP A 142 -2.46 -2.89 -21.37
N ARG A 143 -1.17 -3.18 -21.12
CA ARG A 143 -0.47 -4.27 -21.81
C ARG A 143 -1.11 -5.63 -21.52
N LEU A 144 -1.56 -5.87 -20.28
CA LEU A 144 -2.29 -7.09 -19.92
C LEU A 144 -3.65 -7.15 -20.62
N GLU A 145 -4.38 -6.03 -20.71
CA GLU A 145 -5.66 -5.99 -21.41
C GLU A 145 -5.51 -6.21 -22.92
N GLU A 146 -4.52 -5.59 -23.55
CA GLU A 146 -4.18 -5.78 -24.96
C GLU A 146 -3.79 -7.22 -25.28
N ALA A 147 -3.18 -7.93 -24.33
CA ALA A 147 -2.90 -9.38 -24.43
C ALA A 147 -4.14 -10.27 -24.20
N GLY A 148 -5.33 -9.66 -24.09
CA GLY A 148 -6.62 -10.36 -24.00
C GLY A 148 -7.05 -10.70 -22.57
N HIS A 149 -6.44 -10.11 -21.54
CA HIS A 149 -6.92 -10.29 -20.16
C HIS A 149 -8.04 -9.32 -19.75
N GLY A 150 -8.33 -8.32 -20.58
CA GLY A 150 -9.32 -7.27 -20.31
C GLY A 150 -10.78 -7.69 -20.58
N PRO A 151 -11.76 -7.00 -19.97
CA PRO A 151 -11.59 -6.01 -18.91
C PRO A 151 -11.15 -6.67 -17.60
N ILE A 152 -10.09 -6.15 -16.97
CA ILE A 152 -9.63 -6.72 -15.69
C ILE A 152 -10.65 -6.41 -14.59
N ALA A 153 -10.95 -7.41 -13.75
CA ALA A 153 -11.77 -7.25 -12.56
C ALA A 153 -10.88 -7.25 -11.32
N TRP A 154 -11.23 -6.45 -10.30
CA TRP A 154 -10.43 -6.36 -9.08
C TRP A 154 -11.19 -6.77 -7.83
N THR A 155 -10.49 -7.49 -6.96
CA THR A 155 -10.87 -7.70 -5.56
C THR A 155 -9.85 -7.03 -4.66
N GLU A 156 -10.29 -6.27 -3.65
CA GLU A 156 -9.43 -5.59 -2.68
C GLU A 156 -9.58 -6.24 -1.30
N TYR A 157 -8.46 -6.59 -0.67
CA TYR A 157 -8.37 -7.05 0.71
C TYR A 157 -7.63 -6.01 1.53
N THR A 158 -8.17 -5.65 2.70
CA THR A 158 -7.50 -4.75 3.64
C THR A 158 -7.26 -5.46 4.96
N ARG A 159 -6.04 -5.37 5.49
CA ARG A 159 -5.70 -5.85 6.83
C ARG A 159 -4.73 -4.91 7.53
N VAL A 160 -4.52 -5.14 8.82
CA VAL A 160 -3.49 -4.48 9.62
C VAL A 160 -2.48 -5.53 10.06
N ARG A 161 -1.19 -5.21 9.99
CA ARG A 161 -0.10 -6.06 10.46
C ARG A 161 1.09 -5.22 10.91
N MET A 162 2.08 -5.86 11.52
CA MET A 162 3.38 -5.23 11.75
C MET A 162 4.14 -5.07 10.42
N PRO A 163 4.95 -4.00 10.27
CA PRO A 163 5.77 -3.79 9.09
C PRO A 163 6.92 -4.79 9.04
N GLU A 164 7.37 -5.10 7.83
CA GLU A 164 8.68 -5.69 7.63
C GLU A 164 9.78 -4.63 7.86
N PRO A 165 10.99 -5.03 8.28
CA PRO A 165 12.09 -4.08 8.51
C PRO A 165 12.39 -3.18 7.30
N ASP A 166 12.26 -3.75 6.10
CA ASP A 166 12.45 -3.03 4.85
C ASP A 166 11.37 -1.95 4.61
N GLU A 167 10.12 -2.24 4.98
CA GLU A 167 9.00 -1.31 4.87
C GLU A 167 9.18 -0.14 5.84
N ALA A 168 9.50 -0.44 7.10
CA ALA A 168 9.74 0.57 8.13
C ALA A 168 10.83 1.56 7.71
N ARG A 169 11.93 1.04 7.14
CA ARG A 169 13.04 1.83 6.62
C ARG A 169 12.63 2.72 5.45
N HIS A 170 11.96 2.18 4.43
CA HIS A 170 11.55 2.95 3.24
C HIS A 170 10.49 4.01 3.55
N LEU A 171 9.63 3.74 4.55
CA LEU A 171 8.56 4.66 4.97
C LEU A 171 8.98 5.65 6.05
N GLY A 172 10.21 5.52 6.58
CA GLY A 172 10.71 6.35 7.67
C GLY A 172 9.80 6.28 8.90
N MET A 173 9.33 5.08 9.25
CA MET A 173 8.43 4.84 10.38
C MET A 173 9.09 3.92 11.41
N PRO A 174 8.67 3.95 12.68
CA PRO A 174 9.05 2.94 13.66
C PRO A 174 8.56 1.55 13.24
N ASP A 175 9.35 0.51 13.48
CA ASP A 175 8.98 -0.90 13.29
C ASP A 175 7.94 -1.39 14.31
N SER A 176 7.80 -0.68 15.43
CA SER A 176 6.77 -0.91 16.46
C SER A 176 5.38 -0.39 16.07
N MET A 177 5.24 0.31 14.94
CA MET A 177 3.97 0.86 14.49
C MET A 177 3.36 -0.04 13.41
N PRO A 178 2.08 -0.44 13.52
CA PRO A 178 1.42 -1.20 12.48
C PRO A 178 1.34 -0.47 11.14
N VAL A 179 1.17 -1.24 10.09
CA VAL A 179 0.84 -0.78 8.75
C VAL A 179 -0.53 -1.29 8.34
N MET A 180 -1.22 -0.51 7.52
CA MET A 180 -2.36 -0.95 6.75
C MET A 180 -1.84 -1.57 5.45
N GLU A 181 -2.13 -2.84 5.25
CA GLU A 181 -1.87 -3.56 4.01
C GLU A 181 -3.15 -3.60 3.17
N ILE A 182 -3.04 -3.24 1.90
CA ILE A 182 -4.12 -3.27 0.93
C ILE A 182 -3.65 -4.09 -0.26
N ALA A 183 -4.20 -5.28 -0.42
CA ALA A 183 -3.92 -6.17 -1.54
C ALA A 183 -5.01 -6.03 -2.60
N ARG A 184 -4.65 -5.77 -3.85
CA ARG A 184 -5.56 -5.77 -5.00
C ARG A 184 -5.19 -6.90 -5.92
N VAL A 185 -6.15 -7.76 -6.22
CA VAL A 185 -5.98 -8.88 -7.15
C VAL A 185 -6.69 -8.52 -8.45
N GLY A 186 -5.94 -8.36 -9.54
CA GLY A 186 -6.48 -8.19 -10.88
C GLY A 186 -6.71 -9.56 -11.52
N SER A 187 -7.95 -9.85 -11.90
CA SER A 187 -8.36 -11.12 -12.51
C SER A 187 -8.68 -10.93 -13.99
N SER A 188 -8.26 -11.89 -14.82
CA SER A 188 -8.50 -11.87 -16.25
C SER A 188 -9.97 -12.13 -16.59
N ALA A 189 -10.56 -11.36 -17.50
CA ALA A 189 -11.88 -11.67 -18.04
C ALA A 189 -11.91 -12.99 -18.84
N ARG A 190 -10.79 -13.34 -19.49
CA ARG A 190 -10.66 -14.53 -20.34
C ARG A 190 -10.67 -15.82 -19.53
N THR A 191 -9.98 -15.85 -18.38
CA THR A 191 -9.76 -17.07 -17.60
C THR A 191 -10.40 -17.06 -16.22
N GLY A 192 -10.81 -15.89 -15.72
CA GLY A 192 -11.23 -15.70 -14.32
C GLY A 192 -10.09 -15.79 -13.30
N ALA A 193 -8.86 -16.10 -13.74
CA ALA A 193 -7.71 -16.30 -12.86
C ALA A 193 -6.97 -14.98 -12.57
N PRO A 194 -6.27 -14.87 -11.43
CA PRO A 194 -5.38 -13.74 -11.14
C PRO A 194 -4.27 -13.57 -12.19
N VAL A 195 -4.05 -12.33 -12.64
CA VAL A 195 -2.94 -11.95 -13.56
C VAL A 195 -1.95 -11.00 -12.90
N GLU A 196 -2.38 -10.26 -11.88
CA GLU A 196 -1.51 -9.42 -11.05
C GLU A 196 -2.03 -9.30 -9.62
N VAL A 197 -1.11 -9.07 -8.70
CA VAL A 197 -1.40 -8.67 -7.33
C VAL A 197 -0.58 -7.45 -6.99
N THR A 198 -1.25 -6.38 -6.54
CA THR A 198 -0.59 -5.21 -5.99
C THR A 198 -0.79 -5.14 -4.48
N ILE A 199 0.29 -5.27 -3.71
CA ILE A 199 0.33 -5.06 -2.27
C ILE A 199 0.76 -3.62 -1.99
N CYS A 200 -0.15 -2.82 -1.44
CA CYS A 200 0.14 -1.49 -0.94
C CYS A 200 0.27 -1.51 0.59
N VAL A 201 1.33 -0.88 1.11
CA VAL A 201 1.58 -0.79 2.55
C VAL A 201 1.69 0.67 2.94
N ILE A 202 0.88 1.08 3.92
CA ILE A 202 0.76 2.46 4.40
C ILE A 202 0.91 2.46 5.91
N PRO A 203 1.75 3.32 6.51
CA PRO A 203 1.83 3.45 7.97
C PRO A 203 0.47 3.77 8.55
N ALA A 204 0.08 3.02 9.59
CA ALA A 204 -1.28 3.10 10.10
C ALA A 204 -1.64 4.48 10.63
N ASP A 205 -0.68 5.34 11.01
CA ASP A 205 -0.94 6.71 11.47
C ASP A 205 -1.16 7.72 10.33
N ARG A 206 -0.88 7.36 9.08
CA ARG A 206 -0.97 8.25 7.91
C ARG A 206 -2.30 8.14 7.15
N VAL A 207 -3.10 7.10 7.41
CA VAL A 207 -4.30 6.79 6.63
C VAL A 207 -5.55 6.61 7.50
N GLU A 208 -6.67 7.05 6.95
CA GLU A 208 -8.03 6.79 7.41
C GLU A 208 -8.86 6.34 6.20
N LEU A 209 -9.56 5.21 6.31
CA LEU A 209 -10.42 4.72 5.23
C LEU A 209 -11.84 5.22 5.44
N VAL A 210 -12.40 5.87 4.42
CA VAL A 210 -13.77 6.41 4.46
C VAL A 210 -14.60 5.73 3.38
N ALA A 211 -15.75 5.17 3.74
CA ALA A 211 -16.69 4.56 2.81
C ALA A 211 -18.10 5.11 3.01
N ASP A 212 -18.81 5.36 1.93
CA ASP A 212 -20.22 5.76 1.99
C ASP A 212 -21.10 4.51 2.15
N LEU A 213 -21.87 4.46 3.23
CA LEU A 213 -22.82 3.38 3.48
C LEU A 213 -24.12 3.63 2.71
N ARG A 214 -24.64 2.59 2.04
CA ARG A 214 -25.92 2.64 1.32
C ARG A 214 -26.98 1.86 2.09
N ARG A 215 -28.12 2.51 2.36
CA ARG A 215 -29.27 1.85 2.97
C ARG A 215 -29.89 0.86 1.97
N ALA A 216 -30.08 -0.39 2.39
CA ALA A 216 -30.73 -1.41 1.57
C ALA A 216 -32.25 -1.19 1.51
N PRO A 217 -32.94 -1.63 0.44
CA PRO A 217 -34.42 -1.57 0.35
C PRO A 217 -35.17 -2.36 1.45
N SER A 218 -34.48 -3.30 2.12
CA SER A 218 -35.01 -4.09 3.23
C SER A 218 -35.07 -3.33 4.57
N ALA A 219 -34.40 -2.18 4.69
CA ALA A 219 -34.38 -1.37 5.90
C ALA A 219 -35.69 -0.59 6.10
N ARG A 220 -36.78 -1.33 6.29
CA ARG A 220 -38.14 -0.86 6.57
C ARG A 220 -38.40 -0.85 8.07
N TRP A 221 -39.38 -0.06 8.53
CA TRP A 221 -39.81 -0.09 9.93
C TRP A 221 -40.28 -1.50 10.33
N PRO A 222 -40.02 -1.94 11.57
CA PRO A 222 -40.65 -3.15 12.12
C PRO A 222 -42.18 -3.04 11.98
N ARG A 223 -42.85 -4.14 11.66
CA ARG A 223 -44.32 -4.19 11.76
C ARG A 223 -44.68 -4.57 13.19
N ASP A 224 -45.72 -3.93 13.72
CA ASP A 224 -46.36 -4.32 14.97
C ASP A 224 -46.98 -5.73 14.87
#